data_AF-A0A7J0DGI0-F1
#
_entry.id   AF-A0A7J0DGI0-F1
#
_cell.length_a   1.000
_cell.length_b   1.000
_cell.length_c   1.000
_cell.angle_alpha   90.00
_cell.angle_beta   90.00
_cell.angle_gamma   90.00
#
_symmetry.space_group_name_H-M   'P 1'
#
loop_
_entity.id
_entity.type
_entity.pdbx_description
1 polymer ?
#
loop_
_entity_poly.entity_id
_entity_poly.type
_entity_poly.pdbx_seq_one_letter_code
_entity_poly.pdbx_strand_id
1 'polypeptide(L)'
;MAEAETNLAINVIPGLSESYEVQGRGELQLGILIENMRREGFELSVSPPKVMYKTEGNVKLEPIEEVIIEVNEEHVGLIMEALSHRRAEVTDMGPVPGNVGRTRMCLTCPSRFVIFYPTYSRYFVRSL
;
A
#
# COMPACT_ATOMS: atom_id res chain seq x y z
N MET A 1 7.37 21.51 -1.28
CA MET A 1 8.20 21.13 -2.45
C MET A 1 9.53 20.47 -2.07
N ALA A 2 10.05 20.62 -0.85
CA ALA A 2 11.34 20.04 -0.42
C ALA A 2 11.38 18.49 -0.34
N GLU A 3 10.25 17.82 -0.10
CA GLU A 3 10.26 16.37 0.13
C GLU A 3 10.38 15.53 -1.17
N ALA A 4 9.90 16.05 -2.31
CA ALA A 4 10.06 15.41 -3.62
C ALA A 4 11.52 15.37 -4.08
N GLU A 5 12.35 16.31 -3.63
CA GLU A 5 13.79 16.34 -3.94
C GLU A 5 14.60 15.34 -3.11
N THR A 6 14.04 14.89 -1.97
CA THR A 6 14.74 14.03 -1.01
C THR A 6 14.26 12.57 -1.06
N ASN A 7 13.07 12.32 -1.63
CA ASN A 7 12.40 11.01 -1.59
C ASN A 7 12.10 10.49 -3.00
N LEU A 8 13.00 9.65 -3.54
CA LEU A 8 12.96 9.05 -4.89
C LEU A 8 11.67 8.27 -5.25
N ALA A 9 10.82 7.97 -4.27
CA ALA A 9 9.60 7.19 -4.44
C ALA A 9 8.30 8.02 -4.47
N ILE A 10 8.39 9.37 -4.37
CA ILE A 10 7.22 10.26 -4.42
C ILE A 10 7.25 11.04 -5.73
N ASN A 11 6.17 10.97 -6.49
CA ASN A 11 5.98 11.75 -7.71
C ASN A 11 4.79 12.71 -7.51
N VAL A 12 5.03 14.00 -7.74
CA VAL A 12 4.03 15.06 -7.56
C VAL A 12 3.71 15.66 -8.92
N ILE A 13 2.46 15.54 -9.35
CA ILE A 13 1.97 16.02 -10.64
C ILE A 13 0.98 17.17 -10.38
N PRO A 14 1.21 18.36 -10.95
CA PRO A 14 0.26 19.46 -10.82
C PRO A 14 -1.03 19.16 -11.58
N GLY A 15 -2.18 19.34 -10.91
CA GLY A 15 -3.51 19.21 -11.48
C GLY A 15 -4.07 20.54 -12.02
N LEU A 16 -5.33 20.50 -12.48
CA LEU A 16 -5.99 21.62 -13.15
C LEU A 16 -6.53 22.72 -12.20
N SER A 17 -6.51 22.55 -10.87
CA SER A 17 -7.16 23.49 -9.93
C SER A 17 -6.60 23.44 -8.50
N GLU A 18 -5.52 24.17 -8.19
CA GLU A 18 -4.89 24.26 -6.84
C GLU A 18 -4.73 22.88 -6.16
N SER A 19 -4.55 21.85 -6.98
CA SER A 19 -4.57 20.45 -6.57
C SER A 19 -3.34 19.77 -7.10
N TYR A 20 -2.72 18.95 -6.27
CA TYR A 20 -1.59 18.13 -6.63
C TYR A 20 -2.01 16.67 -6.59
N GLU A 21 -1.68 15.96 -7.64
CA GLU A 21 -1.72 14.50 -7.64
C GLU A 21 -0.39 14.00 -7.08
N VAL A 22 -0.45 13.33 -5.94
CA VAL A 22 0.72 12.73 -5.28
C VAL A 22 0.64 11.23 -5.45
N GLN A 23 1.66 10.66 -6.09
CA GLN A 23 1.85 9.23 -6.25
C GLN A 23 3.00 8.78 -5.36
N GLY A 24 2.82 7.72 -4.60
CA GLY A 24 3.85 7.20 -3.70
C GLY A 24 3.81 5.69 -3.56
N ARG A 25 4.93 5.09 -3.17
CA ARG A 25 5.04 3.66 -2.93
C ARG A 25 4.51 3.34 -1.53
N GLY A 26 3.21 3.10 -1.41
CA GLY A 26 2.61 2.79 -0.12
C GLY A 26 1.70 3.91 0.37
N GLU A 27 0.54 3.57 0.94
CA GLU A 27 -0.25 4.53 1.71
C GLU A 27 0.51 5.09 2.91
N LEU A 28 1.32 4.27 3.59
CA LEU A 28 2.11 4.72 4.74
C LEU A 28 3.05 5.88 4.37
N GLN A 29 3.71 5.80 3.22
CA GLN A 29 4.61 6.87 2.76
C GLN A 29 3.85 8.18 2.58
N LEU A 30 2.65 8.10 1.99
CA LEU A 30 1.80 9.26 1.73
C LEU A 30 1.16 9.79 3.01
N GLY A 31 0.81 8.91 3.96
CA GLY A 31 0.35 9.28 5.29
C GLY A 31 1.42 10.02 6.09
N ILE A 32 2.69 9.60 6.01
CA ILE A 32 3.81 10.31 6.64
C ILE A 32 3.98 11.70 6.04
N LEU A 33 3.97 11.81 4.70
CA LEU A 33 4.03 13.10 4.00
C LEU A 33 2.89 14.05 4.45
N ILE A 34 1.65 13.55 4.46
CA ILE A 34 0.47 14.32 4.87
C ILE A 34 0.59 14.78 6.33
N GLU A 35 1.03 13.91 7.23
CA GLU A 35 1.22 14.24 8.64
C GLU A 35 2.36 15.24 8.87
N ASN A 36 3.45 15.15 8.11
CA ASN A 36 4.54 16.13 8.12
C ASN A 36 4.02 17.50 7.68
N MET A 37 3.31 17.57 6.55
CA MET A 37 2.69 18.81 6.08
C MET A 37 1.70 19.38 7.12
N ARG A 38 0.90 18.53 7.78
CA ARG A 38 0.01 18.96 8.87
C ARG A 38 0.80 19.55 10.05
N ARG A 39 1.96 18.99 10.40
CA ARG A 39 2.83 19.49 11.49
C ARG A 39 3.55 20.78 11.13
N GLU A 40 3.82 20.99 9.85
CA GLU A 40 4.37 22.24 9.32
C GLU A 40 3.32 23.36 9.21
N GLY A 41 2.04 23.06 9.49
CA GLY A 41 0.96 24.03 9.54
C GLY A 41 0.22 24.21 8.23
N PHE A 42 0.35 23.28 7.27
CA PHE A 42 -0.42 23.32 6.03
C PHE A 42 -1.88 22.88 6.26
N GLU A 43 -2.81 23.61 5.64
CA GLU A 43 -4.22 23.22 5.55
C GLU A 43 -4.48 22.56 4.19
N LEU A 44 -4.94 21.31 4.22
CA LEU A 44 -5.07 20.49 3.03
C LEU A 44 -6.27 19.56 3.12
N SER A 45 -6.89 19.33 1.97
CA SER A 45 -7.95 18.33 1.78
C SER A 45 -7.42 17.20 0.92
N VAL A 46 -7.65 15.96 1.36
CA VAL A 46 -7.09 14.74 0.76
C VAL A 46 -8.20 13.80 0.31
N SER A 47 -8.17 13.37 -0.96
CA SER A 47 -9.11 12.36 -1.46
C SER A 47 -8.77 10.94 -0.99
N PRO A 48 -9.70 9.97 -0.95
CA PRO A 48 -9.35 8.57 -0.70
C PRO A 48 -8.27 8.06 -1.67
N PRO A 49 -7.31 7.24 -1.20
CA PRO A 49 -6.26 6.69 -2.05
C PRO A 49 -6.85 5.81 -3.15
N LYS A 50 -6.24 5.85 -4.33
CA LYS A 50 -6.57 4.95 -5.45
C LYS A 50 -5.35 4.16 -5.89
N VAL A 51 -5.57 2.88 -6.20
CA VAL A 51 -4.53 2.02 -6.78
C VAL A 51 -4.22 2.45 -8.21
N MET A 52 -2.93 2.50 -8.52
CA MET A 52 -2.43 2.82 -9.84
C MET A 52 -2.41 1.58 -10.74
N TYR A 53 -3.20 1.60 -11.80
CA TYR A 53 -3.19 0.54 -12.82
C TYR A 53 -2.17 0.88 -13.91
N LYS A 54 -1.50 -0.15 -14.43
CA LYS A 54 -0.64 -0.05 -15.61
C LYS A 54 -1.36 -0.66 -16.81
N THR A 55 -1.22 -0.07 -17.99
CA THR A 55 -1.74 -0.66 -19.23
C THR A 55 -0.56 -1.15 -20.06
N GLU A 56 -0.57 -2.44 -20.40
CA GLU A 56 0.41 -3.04 -21.31
C GLU A 56 -0.34 -3.80 -22.41
N GLY A 57 -0.12 -3.46 -23.68
CA GLY A 57 -0.69 -4.18 -24.82
C GLY A 57 -2.22 -4.36 -24.78
N ASN A 58 -2.96 -3.31 -24.39
CA ASN A 58 -4.42 -3.30 -24.15
C ASN A 58 -4.92 -4.10 -22.93
N VAL A 59 -4.05 -4.69 -22.12
CA VAL A 59 -4.42 -5.34 -20.86
C VAL A 59 -4.18 -4.38 -19.69
N LYS A 60 -5.19 -4.24 -18.83
CA LYS A 60 -5.09 -3.47 -17.59
C LYS A 60 -4.52 -4.36 -16.50
N LEU A 61 -3.29 -4.07 -16.08
CA LEU A 61 -2.58 -4.76 -15.01
C LEU A 61 -2.79 -4.02 -13.70
N GLU A 62 -3.12 -4.77 -12.66
CA GLU A 62 -3.15 -4.28 -11.28
C GLU A 62 -1.85 -4.67 -10.56
N PRO A 63 -1.37 -3.85 -9.61
CA PRO A 63 -0.21 -4.18 -8.81
C PRO A 63 -0.54 -5.35 -7.87
N ILE A 64 0.46 -6.21 -7.67
CA ILE A 64 0.41 -7.38 -6.80
C ILE A 64 1.47 -7.18 -5.72
N GLU A 65 1.08 -7.37 -4.47
CA GLU A 65 1.96 -7.33 -3.30
C GLU A 65 2.36 -8.72 -2.87
N GLU A 66 3.59 -8.84 -2.39
CA GLU A 66 4.00 -9.96 -1.56
C GLU A 66 3.74 -9.63 -0.09
N VAL A 67 2.97 -10.48 0.58
CA VAL A 67 2.61 -10.33 1.99
C VAL A 67 3.20 -11.52 2.74
N ILE A 68 3.93 -11.22 3.82
CA ILE A 68 4.51 -12.21 4.71
C ILE A 68 3.84 -12.06 6.06
N ILE A 69 3.24 -13.14 6.56
CA ILE A 69 2.54 -13.14 7.84
C ILE A 69 3.13 -14.25 8.71
N GLU A 70 3.47 -13.90 9.96
CA GLU A 70 3.89 -14.85 10.98
C GLU A 70 2.86 -14.92 12.10
N VAL A 71 2.20 -16.06 12.24
CA VAL A 71 1.10 -16.26 13.19
C VAL A 71 1.33 -17.52 14.01
N ASN A 72 0.65 -17.63 15.15
CA ASN A 72 0.60 -18.89 15.87
C ASN A 72 -0.18 -19.92 15.04
N GLU A 73 0.24 -21.18 15.11
CA GLU A 73 -0.33 -22.28 14.32
C GLU A 73 -1.86 -22.41 14.48
N GLU A 74 -2.37 -22.12 15.69
CA GLU A 74 -3.80 -22.09 16.01
C GLU A 74 -4.62 -21.06 15.20
N HIS A 75 -3.98 -19.99 14.73
CA HIS A 75 -4.64 -18.89 14.00
C HIS A 75 -4.47 -18.98 12.48
N VAL A 76 -3.67 -19.94 11.98
CA VAL A 76 -3.39 -20.09 10.54
C VAL A 76 -4.67 -20.26 9.72
N GLY A 77 -5.59 -21.11 10.19
CA GLY A 77 -6.86 -21.37 9.49
C GLY A 77 -7.73 -20.11 9.34
N LEU A 78 -7.85 -19.32 10.41
CA LEU A 78 -8.62 -18.07 10.41
C LEU A 78 -8.01 -17.04 9.43
N ILE A 79 -6.68 -16.94 9.40
CA ILE A 79 -5.98 -16.02 8.52
C ILE A 79 -6.11 -16.47 7.06
N MET A 80 -5.99 -17.77 6.79
CA MET A 80 -6.21 -18.33 5.44
C MET A 80 -7.60 -18.03 4.90
N GLU A 81 -8.63 -18.20 5.72
CA GLU A 81 -10.01 -17.89 5.33
C GLU A 81 -10.17 -16.38 5.02
N ALA A 82 -9.67 -15.52 5.89
CA ALA A 82 -9.72 -14.07 5.71
C ALA A 82 -8.97 -13.59 4.43
N LEU A 83 -7.88 -14.27 4.06
CA LEU A 83 -7.09 -13.97 2.86
C LEU A 83 -7.71 -14.52 1.58
N SER A 84 -8.44 -15.63 1.65
CA SER A 84 -9.14 -16.22 0.51
C SER A 84 -10.16 -15.25 -0.11
N HIS A 85 -10.88 -14.52 0.74
CA HIS A 85 -11.81 -13.47 0.33
C HIS A 85 -11.14 -12.29 -0.39
N ARG A 86 -9.82 -12.13 -0.22
CA ARG A 86 -9.00 -11.03 -0.77
C ARG A 86 -8.29 -11.42 -2.06
N ARG A 87 -8.61 -12.60 -2.62
CA ARG A 87 -7.90 -13.17 -3.79
C ARG A 87 -6.39 -13.26 -3.56
N ALA A 88 -5.99 -13.58 -2.34
CA ALA A 88 -4.60 -13.87 -2.07
C ALA A 88 -4.26 -15.30 -2.51
N GLU A 89 -3.08 -15.48 -3.10
CA GLU A 89 -2.53 -16.77 -3.50
C GLU A 89 -1.34 -17.10 -2.60
N VAL A 90 -1.36 -18.25 -1.94
CA VAL A 90 -0.24 -18.68 -1.08
C VAL A 90 0.90 -19.17 -1.96
N THR A 91 2.08 -18.59 -1.78
CA THR A 91 3.30 -18.96 -2.50
C THR A 91 4.17 -19.90 -1.69
N ASP A 92 4.24 -19.71 -0.37
CA ASP A 92 5.02 -20.54 0.54
C ASP A 92 4.40 -20.57 1.95
N MET A 93 4.58 -21.68 2.66
CA MET A 93 4.13 -21.83 4.04
C MET A 93 5.02 -22.82 4.78
N GLY A 94 5.49 -22.43 5.97
CA GLY A 94 6.34 -23.28 6.78
C GLY A 94 6.51 -22.79 8.21
N PRO A 95 7.07 -23.62 9.10
CA PRO A 95 7.37 -23.21 10.46
C PRO A 95 8.46 -22.12 10.48
N VAL A 96 8.36 -21.20 11.43
CA VAL A 96 9.41 -20.18 11.65
C VAL A 96 10.62 -20.85 12.30
N PRO A 97 11.83 -20.79 11.69
CA PRO A 97 13.03 -21.37 12.28
C PRO A 97 13.31 -20.79 13.67
N GLY A 98 13.46 -21.65 14.68
CA GLY A 98 13.74 -21.25 16.07
C GLY A 98 12.51 -20.91 16.92
N ASN A 99 11.31 -20.81 16.33
CA ASN A 99 10.07 -20.52 17.05
C ASN A 99 9.07 -21.65 16.90
N VAL A 100 8.98 -22.50 17.93
CA VAL A 100 8.01 -23.60 17.98
C VAL A 100 6.59 -23.05 18.06
N GLY A 101 5.68 -23.55 17.22
CA GLY A 101 4.26 -23.17 17.21
C GLY A 101 3.94 -21.90 16.42
N ARG A 102 4.91 -21.33 15.67
CA ARG A 102 4.66 -20.23 14.72
C ARG A 102 4.83 -20.71 13.29
N THR A 103 3.91 -20.27 12.44
CA THR A 103 3.91 -20.54 11.00
C THR A 103 4.09 -19.23 10.26
N ARG A 104 5.02 -19.24 9.31
CA ARG A 104 5.21 -18.18 8.33
C ARG A 104 4.46 -18.54 7.07
N MET A 105 3.75 -17.57 6.52
CA MET A 105 3.02 -17.69 5.27
C MET A 105 3.46 -16.55 4.35
N CYS A 106 3.89 -16.90 3.14
CA CYS A 106 4.15 -15.97 2.05
C CYS A 106 3.02 -16.10 1.03
N LEU A 107 2.47 -14.97 0.62
CA LEU A 107 1.35 -14.93 -0.31
C LEU A 107 1.44 -13.70 -1.21
N THR A 108 0.87 -13.81 -2.40
CA THR A 108 0.66 -12.69 -3.31
C THR A 108 -0.78 -12.22 -3.23
N CYS A 109 -1.02 -10.90 -3.22
CA CYS A 109 -2.36 -10.34 -3.14
C CYS A 109 -2.47 -9.05 -3.97
N PRO A 110 -3.59 -8.79 -4.67
CA PRO A 110 -3.80 -7.50 -5.31
C PRO A 110 -3.76 -6.36 -4.30
N SER A 111 -3.00 -5.30 -4.61
CA SER A 111 -2.74 -4.19 -3.66
C SER A 111 -4.00 -3.52 -3.11
N ARG A 112 -5.13 -3.59 -3.85
CA ARG A 112 -6.42 -3.04 -3.43
C ARG A 112 -7.08 -3.78 -2.26
N PHE A 113 -6.71 -5.03 -2.00
CA PHE A 113 -7.28 -5.82 -0.90
C PHE A 113 -6.36 -5.88 0.33
N VAL A 114 -5.14 -5.39 0.22
CA VAL A 114 -4.20 -5.30 1.33
C VAL A 114 -4.55 -4.09 2.17
N ILE A 115 -5.35 -4.30 3.22
CA ILE A 115 -5.91 -3.23 4.09
C ILE A 115 -4.81 -2.46 4.88
N PHE A 116 -3.56 -2.93 4.88
CA PHE A 116 -2.48 -2.29 5.62
C PHE A 116 -1.30 -1.80 4.77
N TYR A 117 -1.21 -2.18 3.49
CA TYR A 117 -0.11 -1.79 2.60
C TYR A 117 -0.53 -1.86 1.12
N PRO A 118 -1.17 -0.83 0.56
CA PRO A 118 -1.26 -0.69 -0.88
C PRO A 118 0.04 -0.10 -1.42
N THR A 119 0.87 -0.85 -2.16
CA THR A 119 1.94 -0.23 -2.94
C THR A 119 1.30 0.51 -4.12
N TYR A 120 1.69 1.77 -4.30
CA TYR A 120 1.18 2.71 -5.30
C TYR A 120 -0.25 3.21 -5.08
N SER A 121 -0.38 4.17 -4.16
CA SER A 121 -1.58 4.98 -3.97
C SER A 121 -1.41 6.35 -4.61
N ARG A 122 -2.52 6.86 -5.15
CA ARG A 122 -2.68 8.21 -5.69
C ARG A 122 -3.59 9.01 -4.77
N TYR A 123 -3.11 10.16 -4.30
CA TYR A 123 -3.91 11.15 -3.57
C TYR A 123 -4.08 12.41 -4.41
N PHE A 124 -5.28 13.00 -4.36
CA PHE A 124 -5.47 14.39 -4.70
C PHE A 124 -5.37 15.21 -3.41
N VAL A 125 -4.39 16.09 -3.35
CA VAL A 125 -4.20 17.04 -2.26
C VAL A 125 -4.57 18.41 -2.78
N ARG A 126 -5.51 19.09 -2.13
CA ARG A 126 -5.91 20.46 -2.46
C ARG A 126 -5.60 21.38 -1.29
N SER A 127 -4.97 22.53 -1.55
CA SER A 127 -4.82 23.59 -0.55
C SER A 127 -6.18 24.23 -0.28
N LEU A 128 -6.53 24.41 0.99
CA LEU A 128 -7.69 25.20 1.39
C LEU A 128 -7.42 26.70 1.26
#